data_AF-A0A922HWP1-F1
#
_entry.id   AF-A0A922HWP1-F1
#
_cell.length_a   1.000
_cell.length_b   1.000
_cell.length_c   1.000
_cell.angle_alpha   90.00
_cell.angle_beta   90.00
_cell.angle_gamma   90.00
#
_symmetry.space_group_name_H-M   'P 1'
#
loop_
_entity.id
_entity.type
_entity.pdbx_description
1 polymer ?
#
loop_
_entity_poly.entity_id
_entity_poly.type
_entity_poly.pdbx_seq_one_letter_code
_entity_poly.pdbx_strand_id
1 'polypeptide(L)'
;MYSKLMLFMAIMMAITVTIVRSQGKTECQLQKEKEDKKENTPLKLDVRCMENGDYAPLQCFPESKFCYCATPDGNQITQPSRNRKFCKCDLQKHDAEKRLSVNGRPIDPPSGSYIPNCARDGLYYQKQCETGTGVCWCVNQEGSQTSKDKKVGITCA
;
A
#
# COMPACT_ATOMS: atom_id res chain seq x y z
N MET A 1 17.44 -2.08 -55.61
CA MET A 1 18.01 -2.44 -54.29
C MET A 1 17.37 -1.67 -53.13
N TYR A 2 17.24 -0.34 -53.21
CA TYR A 2 16.65 0.48 -52.13
C TYR A 2 15.19 0.13 -51.75
N SER A 3 14.34 -0.23 -52.71
CA SER A 3 12.92 -0.55 -52.44
C SER A 3 12.72 -1.80 -51.57
N LYS A 4 13.53 -2.86 -51.77
CA LYS A 4 13.47 -4.08 -50.94
C LYS A 4 14.02 -3.83 -49.52
N LEU A 5 15.05 -2.98 -49.38
CA LEU A 5 15.62 -2.60 -48.10
C LEU A 5 14.63 -1.74 -47.27
N MET A 6 13.95 -0.78 -47.90
CA MET A 6 12.95 0.05 -47.24
C MET A 6 11.74 -0.75 -46.76
N LEU A 7 11.29 -1.73 -47.55
CA LEU A 7 10.20 -2.63 -47.15
C LEU A 7 10.60 -3.49 -45.95
N PHE A 8 11.83 -4.00 -45.93
CA PHE A 8 12.34 -4.79 -44.80
C PHE A 8 12.45 -3.96 -43.52
N MET A 9 12.95 -2.72 -43.63
CA MET A 9 13.02 -1.79 -42.49
C MET A 9 11.63 -1.41 -41.97
N ALA A 10 10.64 -1.21 -42.86
CA ALA A 10 9.26 -0.96 -42.46
C ALA A 10 8.60 -2.15 -41.77
N ILE A 11 8.86 -3.37 -42.24
CA ILE A 11 8.39 -4.62 -41.60
C ILE A 11 9.04 -4.79 -40.23
N MET A 12 10.35 -4.58 -40.10
CA MET A 12 11.04 -4.66 -38.80
C MET A 12 10.55 -3.59 -37.83
N MET A 13 10.29 -2.35 -38.28
CA MET A 13 9.67 -1.31 -37.45
C MET A 13 8.23 -1.66 -37.05
N ALA A 14 7.43 -2.24 -37.95
CA ALA A 14 6.08 -2.70 -37.61
C ALA A 14 6.11 -3.87 -36.60
N ILE A 15 7.05 -4.80 -36.76
CA ILE A 15 7.27 -5.93 -35.84
C ILE A 15 7.77 -5.43 -34.48
N THR A 16 8.68 -4.45 -34.42
CA THR A 16 9.08 -3.88 -33.13
C THR A 16 7.94 -3.07 -32.50
N VAL A 17 7.13 -2.34 -33.29
CA VAL A 17 5.95 -1.61 -32.78
C VAL A 17 4.86 -2.56 -32.25
N THR A 18 4.68 -3.76 -32.81
CA THR A 18 3.75 -4.76 -32.26
C THR A 18 4.31 -5.45 -31.02
N ILE A 19 5.62 -5.76 -30.98
CA ILE A 19 6.30 -6.33 -29.81
C ILE A 19 6.30 -5.34 -28.63
N VAL A 20 6.43 -4.04 -28.89
CA VAL A 20 6.37 -2.98 -27.85
C VAL A 20 4.97 -2.85 -27.24
N ARG A 21 3.92 -3.35 -27.91
CA ARG A 21 2.51 -3.12 -27.52
C ARG A 21 1.90 -4.13 -26.54
N SER A 22 2.64 -5.14 -26.07
CA SER A 22 2.10 -6.17 -25.15
C SER A 22 2.85 -6.25 -23.82
N GLN A 23 3.04 -5.13 -23.11
CA GLN A 23 3.21 -5.24 -21.66
C GLN A 23 1.90 -5.83 -21.11
N GLY A 24 1.94 -7.08 -20.64
CA GLY A 24 0.79 -7.72 -20.01
C GLY A 24 0.30 -6.85 -18.85
N LYS A 25 -1.01 -6.58 -18.79
CA LYS A 25 -1.59 -5.78 -17.71
C LYS A 25 -1.38 -6.49 -16.37
N THR A 26 -1.03 -5.73 -15.34
CA THR A 26 -0.90 -6.28 -13.98
C THR A 26 -2.27 -6.59 -13.36
N GLU A 27 -2.29 -7.32 -12.26
CA GLU A 27 -3.54 -7.63 -11.53
C GLU A 27 -4.30 -6.36 -11.14
N CYS A 28 -3.61 -5.33 -10.63
CA CYS A 28 -4.22 -4.04 -10.31
C CYS A 28 -4.83 -3.37 -11.55
N GLN A 29 -4.10 -3.33 -12.66
CA GLN A 29 -4.59 -2.72 -13.90
C GLN A 29 -5.81 -3.47 -14.46
N LEU A 30 -5.82 -4.80 -14.39
CA LEU A 30 -6.96 -5.63 -14.79
C LEU A 30 -8.17 -5.38 -13.90
N GLN A 31 -7.98 -5.26 -12.58
CA GLN A 31 -9.08 -4.94 -11.65
C GLN A 31 -9.61 -3.53 -11.89
N LYS A 32 -8.72 -2.56 -12.10
CA LYS A 32 -9.09 -1.19 -12.43
C LYS A 32 -10.01 -1.12 -13.66
N GLU A 33 -9.64 -1.78 -14.75
CA GLU A 33 -10.48 -1.82 -15.96
C GLU A 33 -11.83 -2.50 -15.74
N LYS A 34 -11.89 -3.52 -14.88
CA LYS A 34 -13.15 -4.19 -14.52
C LYS A 34 -14.05 -3.24 -13.73
N GLU A 35 -13.52 -2.53 -12.74
CA GLU A 35 -14.28 -1.55 -11.96
C GLU A 35 -14.71 -0.36 -12.84
N ASP A 36 -13.83 0.13 -13.70
CA ASP A 36 -14.12 1.27 -14.60
C ASP A 36 -15.30 0.97 -15.53
N LYS A 37 -15.40 -0.27 -16.04
CA LYS A 37 -16.51 -0.74 -16.88
C LYS A 37 -17.83 -0.93 -16.14
N LYS A 38 -17.85 -0.89 -14.80
CA LYS A 38 -19.10 -0.95 -14.04
C LYS A 38 -19.80 0.41 -14.13
N GLU A 39 -20.98 0.38 -14.71
CA GLU A 39 -21.93 1.49 -14.73
C GLU A 39 -22.95 1.37 -13.59
N ASN A 40 -23.56 2.48 -13.19
CA ASN A 40 -24.66 2.52 -12.22
C ASN A 40 -24.40 1.80 -10.88
N THR A 41 -23.15 1.78 -10.41
CA THR A 41 -22.76 1.22 -9.12
C THR A 41 -22.77 2.32 -8.05
N PRO A 42 -23.66 2.28 -7.03
CA PRO A 42 -23.80 3.36 -6.04
C PRO A 42 -22.54 3.62 -5.20
N LEU A 43 -21.67 2.61 -5.08
CA LEU A 43 -20.42 2.69 -4.35
C LEU A 43 -19.28 2.15 -5.22
N LYS A 44 -18.88 2.92 -6.22
CA LYS A 44 -17.79 2.57 -7.14
C LYS A 44 -16.43 2.78 -6.47
N LEU A 45 -15.58 1.76 -6.55
CA LEU A 45 -14.19 1.81 -6.09
C LEU A 45 -13.32 2.46 -7.19
N ASP A 46 -12.56 3.49 -6.84
CA ASP A 46 -11.46 4.00 -7.67
C ASP A 46 -10.21 3.18 -7.37
N VAL A 47 -9.96 2.17 -8.21
CA VAL A 47 -8.80 1.30 -8.07
C VAL A 47 -7.55 2.05 -8.52
N ARG A 48 -6.65 2.31 -7.58
CA ARG A 48 -5.40 3.02 -7.81
C ARG A 48 -4.24 2.05 -7.89
N CYS A 49 -3.43 2.19 -8.94
CA CYS A 49 -2.23 1.40 -9.14
C CYS A 49 -0.99 2.30 -9.09
N MET A 50 0.12 1.74 -8.60
CA MET A 50 1.45 2.33 -8.69
C MET A 50 2.06 2.05 -10.08
N GLU A 51 3.13 2.77 -10.42
CA GLU A 51 3.81 2.63 -11.72
C GLU A 51 4.41 1.23 -11.93
N ASN A 52 4.86 0.59 -10.85
CA ASN A 52 5.35 -0.80 -10.89
C ASN A 52 4.23 -1.84 -11.03
N GLY A 53 2.96 -1.41 -11.04
CA GLY A 53 1.79 -2.26 -11.24
C GLY A 53 1.15 -2.81 -9.95
N ASP A 54 1.73 -2.51 -8.79
CA ASP A 54 1.14 -2.84 -7.48
C ASP A 54 -0.11 -1.99 -7.21
N TYR A 55 -0.94 -2.43 -6.26
CA TYR A 55 -1.99 -1.58 -5.72
C TYR A 55 -1.38 -0.42 -4.93
N ALA A 56 -1.88 0.78 -5.17
CA ALA A 56 -1.54 1.92 -4.33
C ALA A 56 -2.01 1.65 -2.88
N PRO A 57 -1.24 2.04 -1.85
CA PRO A 57 -1.61 1.78 -0.47
C PRO A 57 -3.00 2.28 -0.08
N LEU A 58 -3.43 3.43 -0.59
CA LEU A 58 -4.72 4.04 -0.28
C LEU A 58 -5.70 3.84 -1.44
N GLN A 59 -6.74 3.05 -1.20
CA GLN A 59 -7.85 2.81 -2.13
C GLN A 59 -9.11 3.53 -1.63
N CYS A 60 -9.86 4.16 -2.52
CA CYS A 60 -10.96 5.05 -2.13
C CYS A 60 -12.22 4.86 -2.97
N PHE A 61 -13.36 5.13 -2.36
CA PHE A 61 -14.66 5.24 -3.00
C PHE A 61 -15.00 6.73 -3.17
N PRO A 62 -14.79 7.34 -4.36
CA PRO A 62 -14.84 8.80 -4.52
C PRO A 62 -16.15 9.42 -4.04
N GLU A 63 -17.28 8.80 -4.37
CA GLU A 63 -18.63 9.28 -4.04
C GLU A 63 -18.88 9.37 -2.52
N SER A 64 -18.47 8.35 -1.78
CA SER A 64 -18.72 8.25 -0.34
C SER A 64 -17.58 8.79 0.53
N LYS A 65 -16.42 9.07 -0.09
CA LYS A 65 -15.14 9.46 0.52
C LYS A 65 -14.56 8.42 1.50
N PHE A 66 -15.08 7.19 1.52
CA PHE A 66 -14.47 6.13 2.30
C PHE A 66 -13.17 5.68 1.63
N CYS A 67 -12.11 5.49 2.42
CA CYS A 67 -10.86 4.92 1.95
C CYS A 67 -10.39 3.80 2.89
N TYR A 68 -9.67 2.82 2.34
CA TYR A 68 -9.04 1.73 3.08
C TYR A 68 -7.58 1.56 2.64
N CYS A 69 -6.81 0.88 3.47
CA CYS A 69 -5.44 0.49 3.13
C CYS A 69 -5.42 -0.88 2.48
N ALA A 70 -4.69 -0.97 1.37
CA ALA A 70 -4.42 -2.19 0.64
C ALA A 70 -2.94 -2.54 0.69
N THR A 71 -2.63 -3.84 0.75
CA THR A 71 -1.28 -4.36 0.51
C THR A 71 -0.91 -4.20 -0.98
N PRO A 72 0.38 -4.35 -1.35
CA PRO A 72 0.81 -4.26 -2.75
C PRO A 72 0.11 -5.25 -3.71
N ASP A 73 -0.32 -6.41 -3.21
CA ASP A 73 -1.10 -7.43 -3.92
C ASP A 73 -2.62 -7.20 -3.87
N GLY A 74 -3.08 -6.13 -3.23
CA GLY A 74 -4.48 -5.68 -3.28
C GLY A 74 -5.38 -6.13 -2.13
N ASN A 75 -4.84 -6.84 -1.13
CA ASN A 75 -5.62 -7.25 0.04
C ASN A 75 -5.96 -6.05 0.92
N GLN A 76 -7.24 -5.91 1.26
CA GLN A 76 -7.70 -4.89 2.20
C GLN A 76 -7.29 -5.25 3.64
N ILE A 77 -6.56 -4.34 4.30
CA ILE A 77 -6.05 -4.55 5.68
C ILE A 77 -6.67 -3.62 6.72
N THR A 78 -7.46 -2.63 6.30
CA THR A 78 -8.23 -1.78 7.22
C THR A 78 -9.69 -1.72 6.83
N GLN A 79 -10.57 -1.47 7.80
CA GLN A 79 -11.93 -1.09 7.48
C GLN A 79 -11.97 0.27 6.75
N PRO A 80 -12.92 0.49 5.83
CA PRO A 80 -13.04 1.78 5.14
C PRO A 80 -13.43 2.89 6.12
N SER A 81 -12.80 4.06 6.00
CA SER A 81 -13.06 5.23 6.84
C SER A 81 -12.93 6.51 6.03
N ARG A 82 -13.79 7.51 6.32
CA ARG A 82 -13.69 8.85 5.72
C ARG A 82 -12.49 9.66 6.23
N ASN A 83 -11.90 9.24 7.35
CA ASN A 83 -10.73 9.91 7.92
C ASN A 83 -9.42 9.32 7.41
N ARG A 84 -9.46 8.22 6.64
CA ARG A 84 -8.28 7.52 6.16
C ARG A 84 -7.62 8.31 5.02
N LYS A 85 -6.36 8.70 5.23
CA LYS A 85 -5.58 9.49 4.26
C LYS A 85 -4.20 8.92 4.00
N PHE A 86 -3.69 8.13 4.93
CA PHE A 86 -2.37 7.53 4.92
C PHE A 86 -2.47 6.04 5.25
N CYS A 87 -1.48 5.27 4.81
CA CYS A 87 -1.45 3.82 5.00
C CYS A 87 -0.08 3.28 5.39
N LYS A 88 0.94 4.13 5.49
CA LYS A 88 2.31 3.68 5.80
C LYS A 88 2.38 3.01 7.17
N CYS A 89 1.71 3.57 8.18
CA CYS A 89 1.68 2.96 9.52
C CYS A 89 0.91 1.63 9.50
N ASP A 90 -0.30 1.60 8.93
CA ASP A 90 -1.12 0.39 8.90
C ASP A 90 -0.47 -0.75 8.11
N LEU A 91 0.27 -0.45 7.03
CA LEU A 91 1.04 -1.45 6.30
C LEU A 91 2.18 -2.04 7.15
N GLN A 92 2.95 -1.19 7.84
CA GLN A 92 4.00 -1.70 8.74
C GLN A 92 3.43 -2.49 9.91
N LYS A 93 2.27 -2.07 10.43
CA LYS A 93 1.53 -2.80 11.46
C LYS A 93 1.10 -4.18 10.95
N HIS A 94 0.48 -4.25 9.77
CA HIS A 94 0.07 -5.50 9.14
C HIS A 94 1.27 -6.44 8.94
N ASP A 95 2.40 -5.93 8.44
CA ASP A 95 3.61 -6.73 8.23
C ASP A 95 4.21 -7.23 9.55
N ALA A 96 4.20 -6.41 10.61
CA ALA A 96 4.67 -6.81 11.93
C ALA A 96 3.79 -7.91 12.53
N GLU A 97 2.46 -7.76 12.48
CA GLU A 97 1.50 -8.77 12.94
C GLU A 97 1.60 -10.07 12.14
N LYS A 98 1.78 -9.98 10.82
CA LYS A 98 1.96 -11.13 9.94
C LYS A 98 3.24 -11.92 10.28
N ARG A 99 4.35 -11.22 10.58
CA ARG A 99 5.62 -11.88 10.98
C ARG A 99 5.51 -12.62 12.31
N LEU A 100 4.64 -12.17 13.21
CA LEU A 100 4.39 -12.82 14.48
C LEU A 100 3.41 -13.99 14.36
N SER A 101 2.57 -14.01 13.33
CA SER A 101 1.55 -15.03 13.17
C SER A 101 2.15 -16.42 12.95
N VAL A 102 1.63 -17.43 13.65
CA VAL A 102 2.07 -18.84 13.54
C VAL A 102 0.97 -19.66 12.89
N ASN A 103 1.29 -20.38 11.82
CA ASN A 103 0.32 -21.15 11.03
C ASN A 103 -0.90 -20.30 10.59
N GLY A 104 -0.65 -19.03 10.25
CA GLY A 104 -1.70 -18.08 9.83
C GLY A 104 -2.60 -17.58 10.96
N ARG A 105 -2.30 -17.90 12.22
CA ARG A 105 -3.04 -17.40 13.38
C ARG A 105 -2.29 -16.25 14.05
N PRO A 106 -2.96 -15.11 14.32
CA PRO A 106 -2.40 -14.08 15.17
C PRO A 106 -2.09 -14.64 16.55
N ILE A 107 -0.94 -14.26 17.10
CA ILE A 107 -0.57 -14.52 18.49
C ILE A 107 -0.37 -13.21 19.21
N ASP A 108 -0.43 -13.25 20.53
CA ASP A 108 -0.05 -12.09 21.34
C ASP A 108 1.43 -11.76 21.10
N PRO A 109 1.77 -10.49 20.84
CA PRO A 109 3.14 -10.12 20.55
C PRO A 109 4.04 -10.40 21.77
N PRO A 110 5.15 -11.13 21.60
CA PRO A 110 6.11 -11.36 22.68
C PRO A 110 6.61 -10.04 23.29
N SER A 111 7.00 -10.07 24.57
CA SER A 111 7.62 -8.91 25.22
C SER A 111 8.86 -8.45 24.43
N GLY A 112 8.98 -7.14 24.22
CA GLY A 112 10.03 -6.52 23.41
C GLY A 112 9.70 -6.43 21.91
N SER A 113 8.58 -6.99 21.45
CA SER A 113 8.14 -6.82 20.06
C SER A 113 7.71 -5.38 19.78
N TYR A 114 7.88 -4.92 18.54
CA TYR A 114 7.37 -3.63 18.08
C TYR A 114 6.30 -3.82 17.02
N ILE A 115 5.08 -3.35 17.33
CA ILE A 115 3.99 -3.19 16.38
C ILE A 115 3.61 -1.69 16.39
N PRO A 116 3.73 -1.00 15.25
CA PRO A 116 3.39 0.41 15.17
C PRO A 116 1.97 0.73 15.65
N ASN A 117 1.85 1.77 16.47
CA ASN A 117 0.58 2.33 16.87
C ASN A 117 0.17 3.44 15.89
N CYS A 118 -0.97 3.26 15.24
CA CYS A 118 -1.42 4.10 14.14
C CYS A 118 -2.67 4.91 14.52
N ALA A 119 -2.68 6.19 14.13
CA ALA A 119 -3.85 7.04 14.21
C ALA A 119 -4.91 6.61 13.19
N ARG A 120 -6.15 7.08 13.38
CA ARG A 120 -7.30 6.71 12.52
C ARG A 120 -7.16 7.13 11.06
N ASP A 121 -6.32 8.12 10.80
CA ASP A 121 -6.00 8.58 9.45
C ASP A 121 -4.84 7.82 8.79
N GLY A 122 -4.11 7.02 9.57
CA GLY A 122 -2.99 6.16 9.16
C GLY A 122 -1.61 6.76 9.32
N LEU A 123 -1.52 7.91 9.99
CA LEU A 123 -0.26 8.42 10.52
C LEU A 123 0.15 7.63 11.76
N TYR A 124 1.41 7.80 12.16
CA TYR A 124 1.90 7.24 13.42
C TYR A 124 1.37 8.08 14.58
N TYR A 125 0.97 7.41 15.67
CA TYR A 125 0.92 8.12 16.95
C TYR A 125 2.33 8.52 17.35
N GLN A 126 2.47 9.71 17.95
CA GLN A 126 3.78 10.25 18.26
C GLN A 126 4.56 9.36 19.23
N LYS A 127 3.89 8.76 20.22
CA LYS A 127 4.50 7.79 21.14
C LYS A 127 4.38 6.38 20.56
N GLN A 128 5.50 5.72 20.37
CA GLN A 128 5.63 4.32 19.99
C GLN A 128 6.27 3.53 21.14
N CYS A 129 5.85 2.29 21.34
CA CYS A 129 6.29 1.47 22.46
C CYS A 129 6.56 0.03 22.04
N GLU A 130 7.52 -0.59 22.71
CA GLU A 130 7.71 -2.04 22.70
C GLU A 130 6.66 -2.71 23.60
N THR A 131 6.11 -3.83 23.13
CA THR A 131 5.10 -4.60 23.87
C THR A 131 5.69 -5.12 25.17
N GLY A 132 4.98 -4.95 26.29
CA GLY A 132 5.31 -5.60 27.57
C GLY A 132 6.52 -5.05 28.33
N THR A 133 7.42 -4.28 27.72
CA THR A 133 8.62 -3.72 28.39
C THR A 133 8.39 -2.34 29.01
N GLY A 134 7.38 -1.62 28.52
CA GLY A 134 7.14 -0.21 28.87
C GLY A 134 8.14 0.77 28.24
N VAL A 135 9.10 0.28 27.45
CA VAL A 135 10.07 1.10 26.74
C VAL A 135 9.39 1.75 25.53
N CYS A 136 9.47 3.08 25.45
CA CYS A 136 8.85 3.87 24.39
C CYS A 136 9.81 4.92 23.81
N TRP A 137 9.50 5.41 22.62
CA TRP A 137 10.18 6.50 21.93
C TRP A 137 9.19 7.40 21.21
N CYS A 138 9.66 8.57 20.77
CA CYS A 138 8.86 9.51 20.01
C CYS A 138 9.19 9.43 18.52
N VAL A 139 8.16 9.53 17.68
CA VAL A 139 8.26 9.57 16.22
C VAL A 139 7.51 10.77 15.65
N ASN A 140 7.86 11.19 14.44
CA ASN A 140 7.05 12.12 13.66
C ASN A 140 5.87 11.38 12.96
N GLN A 141 5.07 12.12 12.19
CA GLN A 141 3.87 11.58 11.52
C GLN A 141 4.20 10.50 10.47
N GLU A 142 5.43 10.45 9.96
CA GLU A 142 5.93 9.47 8.99
C GLU A 142 6.58 8.24 9.63
N GLY A 143 6.70 8.22 10.97
CA GLY A 143 7.26 7.14 11.76
C GLY A 143 8.77 7.25 12.06
N SER A 144 9.41 8.35 11.67
CA SER A 144 10.83 8.60 11.96
C SER A 144 11.03 9.00 13.41
N GLN A 145 11.98 8.35 14.11
CA GLN A 145 12.27 8.63 15.51
C GLN A 145 12.78 10.07 15.70
N THR A 146 12.20 10.78 16.68
CA THR A 146 12.54 12.16 17.05
C THR A 146 13.14 12.26 18.45
N SER A 147 12.88 11.30 19.34
CA SER A 147 13.55 11.25 20.64
C SER A 147 14.97 10.70 20.50
N LYS A 148 15.89 11.18 21.34
CA LYS A 148 17.27 10.66 21.38
C LYS A 148 17.32 9.20 21.83
N ASP A 149 16.59 8.90 22.90
CA ASP A 149 16.60 7.58 23.55
C ASP A 149 15.24 6.90 23.50
N LYS A 150 15.25 5.59 23.74
CA LYS A 150 14.07 4.79 24.10
C LYS A 150 14.10 4.53 25.60
N LYS A 151 13.02 4.82 26.33
CA LYS A 151 12.98 4.65 27.79
C LYS A 151 11.57 4.45 28.33
N VAL A 152 11.49 3.88 29.53
CA VAL A 152 10.25 3.79 30.29
C VAL A 152 9.80 5.20 30.71
N GLY A 153 8.50 5.49 30.56
CA GLY A 153 7.91 6.76 31.02
C GLY A 153 8.27 7.98 30.16
N ILE A 154 8.67 7.82 28.90
CA ILE A 154 8.91 8.96 28.00
C ILE A 154 7.62 9.79 27.78
N THR A 155 7.76 11.11 27.63
CA THR A 155 6.69 12.01 27.16
C THR A 155 7.08 12.55 25.79
N CYS A 156 6.14 12.50 24.85
CA CYS A 156 6.32 13.07 23.52
C CYS A 156 5.58 14.40 23.46
N ALA A 157 6.24 15.42 22.89
CA ALA A 157 5.81 16.81 22.87
C ALA A 157 5.44 17.25 21.45
#